data_AF-A0A3B9I9R9-F1
#
_entry.id   AF-A0A3B9I9R9-F1
#
_cell.length_a   1.000
_cell.length_b   1.000
_cell.length_c   1.000
_cell.angle_alpha   90.00
_cell.angle_beta   90.00
_cell.angle_gamma   90.00
#
_symmetry.space_group_name_H-M   'P 1'
#
loop_
_entity.id
_entity.type
_entity.pdbx_description
1 polymer ?
#
loop_
_entity_poly.entity_id
_entity_poly.type
_entity_poly.pdbx_seq_one_letter_code
_entity_poly.pdbx_strand_id
1 'polypeptide(L)' 'MFLANKAVREGLKAHVENIVAEGGQGAAEGQAWLDTYKLGKENSVATDKLVAALADVDSADAKEIVEKKDFLSKKSQWI' A
#
# COMPACT_ATOMS: atom_id res chain seq x y z
N MET A 1 -4.06 1.03 -20.00
CA MET A 1 -3.60 0.31 -18.78
C MET A 1 -3.99 0.98 -17.45
N PHE A 2 -4.59 2.17 -17.45
CA PHE A 2 -4.97 2.90 -16.23
C PHE A 2 -6.02 2.18 -15.35
N LEU A 3 -7.07 1.60 -15.96
CA LEU A 3 -8.14 0.92 -15.23
C LEU A 3 -7.66 -0.34 -14.48
N ALA A 4 -6.79 -1.13 -15.11
CA ALA A 4 -6.21 -2.32 -14.47
C ALA A 4 -5.32 -1.95 -13.27
N ASN A 5 -4.44 -0.95 -13.42
CA ASN A 5 -3.63 -0.44 -12.31
C ASN A 5 -4.48 0.16 -11.19
N LYS A 6 -5.58 0.84 -11.53
CA LYS A 6 -6.51 1.38 -10.54
C LYS A 6 -7.17 0.24 -9.74
N ALA A 7 -7.68 -0.80 -10.40
CA ALA A 7 -8.30 -1.94 -9.73
C ALA A 7 -7.32 -2.65 -8.78
N VAL A 8 -6.08 -2.89 -9.21
CA VAL A 8 -5.04 -3.50 -8.35
C VAL A 8 -4.73 -2.61 -7.15
N ARG A 9 -4.61 -1.29 -7.34
CA ARG A 9 -4.35 -0.36 -6.22
C ARG A 9 -5.52 -0.22 -5.26
N GLU A 10 -6.76 -0.24 -5.75
CA GLU A 10 -7.95 -0.23 -4.90
C GLU A 10 -8.08 -1.52 -4.09
N GLY A 11 -7.74 -2.67 -4.68
CA GLY A 11 -7.62 -3.93 -3.93
C GLY A 11 -6.56 -3.84 -2.83
N LEU A 12 -5.35 -3.38 -3.16
CA LEU A 12 -4.26 -3.22 -2.18
C LEU A 12 -4.62 -2.22 -1.07
N LYS A 13 -5.37 -1.17 -1.40
CA LYS A 13 -5.88 -0.22 -0.41
C LYS A 13 -6.81 -0.90 0.60
N ALA A 14 -7.66 -1.83 0.18
CA ALA A 14 -8.53 -2.58 1.09
C ALA A 14 -7.73 -3.45 2.07
N HIS A 15 -6.65 -4.09 1.61
CA HIS A 15 -5.74 -4.84 2.49
C HIS A 15 -5.06 -3.94 3.52
N VAL A 16 -4.63 -2.73 3.12
CA VAL A 16 -4.07 -1.74 4.05
C VAL A 16 -5.12 -1.30 5.08
N GLU A 17 -6.36 -1.06 4.65
CA GLU A 17 -7.46 -0.72 5.55
C GLU A 17 -7.75 -1.85 6.55
N ASN A 18 -7.68 -3.11 6.13
CA ASN A 18 -7.79 -4.26 7.03
C ASN A 18 -6.66 -4.30 8.06
N ILE A 19 -5.40 -4.10 7.66
CA ILE A 19 -4.25 -4.07 8.59
C ILE A 19 -4.40 -2.94 9.61
N VAL A 20 -4.87 -1.77 9.17
CA VAL A 20 -5.15 -0.64 10.07
C VAL A 20 -6.28 -0.98 11.04
N ALA A 21 -7.34 -1.64 10.56
CA ALA A 21 -8.49 -2.03 11.35
C ALA A 21 -8.21 -3.17 12.34
N GLU A 22 -7.38 -4.15 11.96
CA GLU A 22 -6.91 -5.23 12.83
C GLU A 22 -6.07 -4.68 13.99
N GLY A 23 -5.44 -3.52 13.82
CA GLY A 23 -4.71 -2.84 14.88
C GLY A 23 -3.47 -3.62 15.28
N GLY A 24 -2.44 -3.59 14.41
CA GLY A 24 -1.18 -4.29 14.62
C GLY A 24 0.04 -3.48 14.20
N GLN A 25 1.15 -4.19 14.03
CA GLN A 25 2.40 -3.62 13.53
C GLN A 25 2.20 -3.24 12.04
N GLY A 26 2.51 -1.99 11.67
CA GLY A 26 2.20 -1.45 10.34
C GLY A 26 0.87 -0.70 10.24
N ALA A 27 0.03 -0.64 11.28
CA ALA A 27 -1.23 0.10 11.26
C ALA A 27 -1.01 1.63 11.20
N ALA A 28 0.00 2.16 11.91
CA ALA A 28 0.33 3.59 11.86
C ALA A 28 0.86 3.99 10.47
N GLU A 29 1.74 3.16 9.91
CA GLU A 29 2.30 3.31 8.57
C GLU A 29 1.22 3.13 7.50
N GLY A 30 0.27 2.22 7.71
CA GLY A 30 -0.87 1.97 6.83
C GLY A 30 -1.78 3.19 6.77
N GLN A 31 -2.05 3.82 7.91
CA GLN A 31 -2.81 5.07 7.97
C GLN A 31 -2.07 6.20 7.25
N ALA A 32 -0.76 6.37 7.50
CA ALA A 32 0.05 7.37 6.80
C ALA A 32 0.10 7.13 5.28
N TRP A 33 0.07 5.87 4.85
CA TRP A 33 -0.04 5.51 3.44
C TRP A 33 -1.42 5.88 2.86
N LEU A 34 -2.51 5.62 3.57
CA LEU A 34 -3.87 6.00 3.15
C LEU A 34 -4.00 7.52 2.98
N ASP A 35 -3.41 8.29 3.88
CA ASP A 35 -3.41 9.75 3.83
C ASP A 35 -2.60 10.27 2.62
N THR A 36 -1.50 9.61 2.30
CA THR A 36 -0.63 9.97 1.17
C THR A 36 -1.04 9.31 -0.15
N TYR A 37 -2.05 8.43 -0.19
CA TYR A 37 -2.45 7.64 -1.36
C TYR A 37 -2.64 8.44 -2.66
N LYS A 38 -3.16 9.67 -2.53
CA LYS A 38 -3.39 10.60 -3.66
C LYS A 38 -2.14 11.39 -4.08
N LEU A 39 -1.14 11.47 -3.20
CA LEU A 39 0.07 12.27 -3.34
C LEU A 39 1.18 11.43 -3.97
N GLY A 40 1.38 11.54 -5.29
CA GLY A 40 2.24 10.61 -6.03
C GLY A 40 3.64 10.40 -5.45
N LYS A 41 4.36 11.49 -5.12
CA LYS A 41 5.73 11.42 -4.59
C LYS A 41 5.77 10.97 -3.13
N GLU A 42 4.85 11.45 -2.32
CA GLU A 42 4.77 11.10 -0.89
C GLU A 42 4.28 9.68 -0.68
N ASN A 43 3.35 9.22 -1.51
CA ASN A 43 2.86 7.85 -1.51
C ASN A 43 3.98 6.84 -1.74
N SER A 44 4.94 7.13 -2.63
CA SER A 44 6.07 6.23 -2.84
C SER A 44 6.92 6.10 -1.57
N VAL A 45 7.20 7.21 -0.89
CA VAL A 45 7.95 7.19 0.38
C VAL A 45 7.17 6.48 1.49
N ALA A 46 5.86 6.71 1.58
CA ALA A 46 5.00 6.02 2.53
C ALA A 46 4.89 4.52 2.21
N THR A 47 4.90 4.14 0.93
CA THR A 47 4.91 2.75 0.47
C THR A 47 6.17 2.04 0.97
N ASP A 48 7.34 2.64 0.80
CA ASP A 48 8.60 2.04 1.24
C ASP A 48 8.63 1.85 2.76
N LYS A 49 8.11 2.82 3.52
CA LYS A 49 7.97 2.72 4.98
C LYS A 49 6.98 1.63 5.40
N LEU A 50 5.84 1.56 4.73
CA LEU A 50 4.81 0.55 5.00
C LEU A 50 5.33 -0.86 4.69
N VAL A 51 5.98 -1.06 3.54
CA VAL A 51 6.56 -2.35 3.16
C VAL A 51 7.67 -2.76 4.12
N ALA A 52 8.50 -1.81 4.60
CA ALA A 52 9.51 -2.10 5.61
C ALA A 52 8.90 -2.48 6.96
N ALA A 53 7.85 -1.77 7.42
CA ALA A 53 7.15 -2.09 8.67
C ALA A 53 6.40 -3.43 8.60
N LEU A 54 5.87 -3.76 7.42
CA LEU A 54 5.15 -5.01 7.14
C LEU A 54 6.09 -6.17 6.78
N ALA A 55 7.38 -5.92 6.52
CA ALA A 55 8.35 -6.97 6.20
C ALA A 55 8.52 -7.98 7.34
N ASP A 56 8.36 -7.52 8.58
CA ASP A 56 8.42 -8.34 9.79
C ASP A 56 7.04 -8.88 10.23
N VAL A 57 5.97 -8.53 9.50
CA VAL A 57 4.59 -8.90 9.84
C VAL A 57 4.12 -10.06 8.96
N ASP A 58 3.90 -11.21 9.60
CA ASP A 58 3.54 -12.45 8.91
C ASP A 58 2.02 -12.57 8.66
N SER A 59 1.34 -11.46 8.31
CA SER A 59 -0.10 -11.46 7.95
C SER A 59 -0.31 -11.72 6.46
N ALA A 60 -1.44 -12.36 6.11
CA ALA A 60 -1.76 -12.65 4.71
C ALA A 60 -1.86 -11.35 3.88
N ASP A 61 -2.47 -10.31 4.45
CA ASP A 61 -2.58 -8.99 3.84
C ASP A 61 -1.22 -8.31 3.68
N ALA A 62 -0.35 -8.42 4.70
CA ALA A 62 1.00 -7.87 4.68
C ALA A 62 1.86 -8.51 3.57
N LYS A 63 1.79 -9.84 3.43
CA LYS A 63 2.46 -10.58 2.36
C LYS A 63 2.00 -10.13 0.99
N GLU A 64 0.69 -9.97 0.80
CA GLU A 64 0.15 -9.56 -0.49
C GLU A 64 0.57 -8.12 -0.86
N ILE A 65 0.66 -7.23 0.14
CA ILE A 65 1.20 -5.87 -0.01
C ILE A 65 2.69 -5.88 -0.38
N VAL A 66 3.49 -6.71 0.30
CA VAL A 66 4.94 -6.81 0.04
C VAL A 66 5.20 -7.41 -1.34
N GLU A 67 4.44 -8.43 -1.75
CA GLU A 67 4.56 -9.07 -3.06
C GLU A 67 4.14 -8.12 -4.19
N LYS A 68 3.08 -7.34 -3.98
CA LYS A 68 2.57 -6.36 -4.97
C LYS A 68 3.06 -4.93 -4.71
N LYS A 69 4.17 -4.75 -4.00
CA LYS A 69 4.75 -3.42 -3.66
C LYS A 69 4.95 -2.53 -4.89
N ASP A 70 5.26 -3.13 -6.04
CA ASP A 70 5.46 -2.42 -7.29
C ASP A 70 4.18 -1.72 -7.77
N PHE A 71 3.01 -2.20 -7.38
CA PHE A 71 1.72 -1.63 -7.71
C PHE A 71 1.19 -0.68 -6.63
N LEU A 72 1.69 -0.76 -5.40
CA LEU A 72 1.29 0.13 -4.30
C LEU A 72 1.63 1.61 -4.61
N SER A 73 2.79 1.85 -5.23
CA SER A 73 3.23 3.19 -5.61
C SER A 73 2.46 3.74 -6.82
N LYS A 74 2.25 5.07 -6.88
CA LYS A 74 1.52 5.69 -8.00
C LYS A 74 2.40 5.69 -9.24
N LYS A 75 2.19 4.73 -10.14
CA LYS A 75 2.87 4.73 -11.44
C LYS A 75 2.35 5.84 -12.33
N SER A 76 3.28 6.58 -12.96
CA SER A 76 2.97 7.49 -14.05
C SER A 76 2.65 6.66 -15.29
N GLN A 77 1.42 6.78 -15.81
CA GLN A 77 0.97 6.07 -17.01
C GLN A 77 0.82 7.10 -18.13
N TRP A 78 1.66 7.00 -19.15
CA TRP A 78 1.54 7.81 -20.38
C TRP A 78 0.77 7.00 -21.43
N ILE A 79 -0.11 7.67 -22.17
CA ILE A 79 -0.86 7.09 -23.30
C ILE A 79 -0.04 7.31 -24.57
#